data_AF-A0A538NRF1-F1
#
_entry.id   AF-A0A538NRF1-F1
#
_cell.length_a   1.000
_cell.length_b   1.000
_cell.length_c   1.000
_cell.angle_alpha   90.00
_cell.angle_beta   90.00
_cell.angle_gamma   90.00
#
_symmetry.space_group_name_H-M   'P 1'
#
loop_
_entity.id
_entity.type
_entity.pdbx_description
1 polymer ?
#
loop_
_entity_poly.entity_id
_entity_poly.type
_entity_poly.pdbx_seq_one_letter_code
_entity_poly.pdbx_strand_id
1 'polypeptide(L)'
;MAEKIRPSEQMLELSGDETLSGEQLDSQVQKAQEQLVQLKRQQEQIEKQKRELEELSRRQEELERGRAEMTDKLTRSLVVLEREAYNAQKRLEQIRSTRESFGQHLELIEAIDPRSWNSADLHKELSRALSTVEDARTEFSQQRSRLQGSEENAGDVSLPEIGSGP
;
A
#
# COMPACT_ATOMS: atom_id res chain seq x y z
N MET A 1 -1.26 81.91 -75.73
CA MET A 1 -1.25 83.31 -75.25
C MET A 1 -2.16 83.33 -74.02
N ALA A 2 -1.62 83.30 -72.81
CA ALA A 2 -0.92 84.39 -72.10
C ALA A 2 -1.89 85.32 -71.36
N GLU A 3 -2.03 85.05 -70.05
CA GLU A 3 -2.13 86.01 -68.92
C GLU A 3 -3.36 86.96 -68.84
N LYS A 4 -3.78 87.53 -67.69
CA LYS A 4 -3.27 87.71 -66.29
C LYS A 4 -4.53 87.84 -65.37
N ILE A 5 -4.55 87.85 -64.02
CA ILE A 5 -3.52 87.98 -62.97
C ILE A 5 -3.70 86.87 -61.89
N ARG A 6 -4.00 87.22 -60.62
CA ARG A 6 -4.25 86.46 -59.35
C ARG A 6 -4.90 87.47 -58.36
N PRO A 7 -5.08 87.21 -57.03
CA PRO A 7 -5.23 85.97 -56.26
C PRO A 7 -6.58 85.97 -55.47
N SER A 8 -6.79 84.98 -54.58
CA SER A 8 -7.12 85.16 -53.14
C SER A 8 -8.00 84.03 -52.59
N GLU A 9 -7.71 83.64 -51.34
CA GLU A 9 -8.69 83.10 -50.38
C GLU A 9 -9.55 81.91 -50.84
N GLN A 10 -8.92 80.75 -51.02
CA GLN A 10 -9.57 79.47 -50.72
C GLN A 10 -8.90 78.81 -49.53
N MET A 11 -9.30 79.30 -48.35
CA MET A 11 -9.51 78.53 -47.14
C MET A 11 -8.40 77.54 -46.78
N LEU A 12 -7.30 78.08 -46.24
CA LEU A 12 -6.60 77.40 -45.15
C LEU A 12 -7.45 77.50 -43.87
N GLU A 13 -8.71 77.03 -43.91
CA GLU A 13 -9.47 76.80 -42.69
C GLU A 13 -8.88 75.56 -42.02
N LEU A 14 -7.92 75.83 -41.13
CA LEU A 14 -7.70 75.07 -39.91
C LEU A 14 -9.00 75.13 -39.08
N SER A 15 -10.02 74.43 -39.56
CA SER A 15 -11.31 74.27 -38.92
C SER A 15 -11.11 73.45 -37.66
N GLY A 16 -11.31 74.09 -36.52
CA GLY A 16 -11.29 73.40 -35.24
C GLY A 16 -9.87 73.10 -34.76
N ASP A 17 -9.50 73.88 -33.76
CA ASP A 17 -8.86 73.35 -32.55
C ASP A 17 -9.64 72.09 -32.06
N GLU A 18 -9.43 70.93 -32.69
CA GLU A 18 -9.78 69.62 -32.10
C GLU A 18 -8.71 69.27 -31.07
N THR A 19 -8.51 70.21 -30.13
CA THR A 19 -8.00 69.88 -28.81
C THR A 19 -9.02 68.91 -28.22
N LEU A 20 -8.68 67.63 -28.26
CA LEU A 20 -9.14 66.64 -27.30
C LEU A 20 -8.94 67.28 -25.92
N SER A 21 -10.01 67.89 -25.38
CA SER A 21 -9.88 68.80 -24.25
C SER A 21 -9.20 68.07 -23.09
N GLY A 22 -8.36 68.77 -22.33
CA GLY A 22 -7.60 68.15 -21.23
C GLY A 22 -8.48 67.31 -20.30
N GLU A 23 -9.73 67.74 -20.08
CA GLU A 23 -10.76 67.03 -19.32
C GLU A 23 -11.21 65.69 -19.94
N GLN A 24 -11.24 65.55 -21.27
CA GLN A 24 -11.55 64.29 -21.96
C GLN A 24 -10.37 63.30 -21.87
N LEU A 25 -9.14 63.82 -21.92
CA LEU A 25 -7.92 63.04 -21.67
C LEU A 25 -7.85 62.56 -20.22
N ASP A 26 -8.10 63.44 -19.24
CA ASP A 26 -8.19 63.08 -17.82
C ASP A 26 -9.31 62.05 -17.58
N SER A 27 -10.48 62.22 -18.20
CA SER A 27 -11.58 61.24 -18.09
C SER A 27 -11.20 59.85 -18.64
N GLN A 28 -10.41 59.79 -19.72
CA GLN A 28 -9.86 58.52 -20.22
C GLN A 28 -8.79 57.94 -19.28
N VAL A 29 -7.86 58.76 -18.77
CA VAL A 29 -6.83 58.33 -17.82
C VAL A 29 -7.48 57.80 -16.53
N GLN A 30 -8.51 58.46 -16.02
CA GLN A 30 -9.22 58.07 -14.82
C GLN A 30 -9.98 56.74 -15.03
N LYS A 31 -10.68 56.57 -16.17
CA LYS A 31 -11.29 55.28 -16.54
C LYS A 31 -10.25 54.16 -16.69
N ALA A 32 -9.10 54.44 -17.30
CA ALA A 32 -8.01 53.48 -17.44
C ALA A 32 -7.40 53.09 -16.08
N GLN A 33 -7.29 54.04 -15.13
CA GLN A 33 -6.89 53.75 -13.75
C GLN A 33 -7.92 52.90 -13.00
N GLU A 34 -9.22 53.19 -13.12
CA GLU A 34 -10.29 52.38 -12.52
C GLU A 34 -10.29 50.95 -13.08
N GLN A 35 -10.13 50.80 -14.40
CA GLN A 35 -9.97 49.50 -15.06
C GLN A 35 -8.71 48.77 -14.58
N LEU A 36 -7.57 49.47 -14.42
CA LEU A 36 -6.35 48.89 -13.84
C LEU A 36 -6.56 48.39 -12.41
N VAL A 37 -7.32 49.11 -11.58
CA VAL A 37 -7.65 48.70 -10.21
C VAL A 37 -8.60 47.49 -10.20
N GLN A 38 -9.60 47.45 -11.09
CA GLN A 38 -10.45 46.27 -11.26
C GLN A 38 -9.65 45.04 -11.73
N LEU A 39 -8.80 45.21 -12.75
CA LEU A 39 -7.96 44.13 -13.28
C LEU A 39 -6.96 43.62 -12.22
N LYS A 40 -6.37 44.49 -11.41
CA LYS A 40 -5.52 44.07 -10.28
C LYS A 40 -6.29 43.26 -9.23
N ARG A 41 -7.50 43.68 -8.85
CA ARG A 41 -8.35 42.91 -7.93
C ARG A 41 -8.76 41.55 -8.52
N GLN A 42 -9.05 41.48 -9.81
CA GLN A 42 -9.33 40.22 -10.50
C GLN A 42 -8.08 39.32 -10.55
N GLN A 43 -6.90 39.87 -10.85
CA GLN A 43 -5.64 39.14 -10.83
C GLN A 43 -5.35 38.56 -9.44
N GLU A 44 -5.51 39.35 -8.38
CA GLU A 44 -5.27 38.93 -7.00
C GLU A 44 -6.24 37.82 -6.55
N GLN A 45 -7.51 37.91 -6.96
CA GLN A 45 -8.50 36.86 -6.75
C GLN A 45 -8.18 35.56 -7.53
N ILE A 46 -7.74 35.68 -8.78
CA ILE A 46 -7.32 34.54 -9.61
C ILE A 46 -6.05 33.89 -9.05
N GLU A 47 -5.08 34.66 -8.58
CA GLU A 47 -3.90 34.13 -7.90
C GLU A 47 -4.25 33.38 -6.62
N LYS A 48 -5.19 33.91 -5.82
CA LYS A 48 -5.67 33.21 -4.62
C LYS A 48 -6.34 31.88 -4.96
N GLN A 49 -7.25 31.88 -5.94
CA GLN A 49 -7.90 30.65 -6.42
C GLN A 49 -6.90 29.66 -7.00
N LYS A 50 -5.87 30.13 -7.72
CA LYS A 50 -4.80 29.29 -8.25
C LYS A 50 -4.02 28.62 -7.12
N ARG A 51 -3.63 29.35 -6.06
CA ARG A 51 -2.91 28.77 -4.90
C ARG A 51 -3.77 27.73 -4.17
N GLU A 52 -5.07 28.00 -3.98
CA GLU A 52 -6.01 27.06 -3.38
C GLU A 52 -6.15 25.77 -4.22
N LEU A 53 -6.20 25.89 -5.56
CA LEU A 53 -6.23 24.75 -6.48
C LEU A 53 -4.90 23.96 -6.50
N GLU A 54 -3.75 24.64 -6.45
CA GLU A 54 -2.43 24.01 -6.37
C GLU A 54 -2.27 23.22 -5.06
N GLU A 55 -2.73 23.76 -3.93
CA GLU A 55 -2.72 23.08 -2.63
C GLU A 55 -3.67 21.87 -2.59
N LEU A 56 -4.86 21.99 -3.20
CA LEU A 56 -5.79 20.86 -3.37
C LEU A 56 -5.23 19.77 -4.27
N SER A 57 -4.63 20.15 -5.41
CA SER A 57 -3.98 19.21 -6.35
C SER A 57 -2.85 18.44 -5.66
N ARG A 58 -2.00 19.15 -4.91
CA ARG A 58 -0.92 18.52 -4.12
C ARG A 58 -1.46 17.54 -3.08
N ARG A 59 -2.52 17.89 -2.34
CA ARG A 59 -3.17 16.98 -1.38
C ARG A 59 -3.77 15.75 -2.06
N GLN A 60 -4.35 15.89 -3.24
CA GLN A 60 -4.87 14.76 -4.02
C GLN A 60 -3.74 13.83 -4.46
N GLU A 61 -2.62 14.37 -4.93
CA GLU A 61 -1.45 13.58 -5.34
C GLU A 61 -0.79 12.86 -4.15
N GLU A 62 -0.65 13.53 -3.01
CA GLU A 62 -0.15 12.91 -1.76
C GLU A 62 -1.09 11.78 -1.27
N LEU A 63 -2.41 11.99 -1.34
CA LEU A 63 -3.41 10.96 -1.01
C LEU A 63 -3.35 9.77 -1.99
N GLU A 64 -3.24 10.02 -3.30
CA GLU A 64 -3.19 8.97 -4.33
C GLU A 64 -1.92 8.12 -4.19
N ARG A 65 -0.77 8.77 -4.02
CA ARG A 65 0.52 8.11 -3.73
C ARG A 65 0.44 7.27 -2.46
N GLY A 66 -0.03 7.84 -1.35
CA GLY A 66 -0.18 7.12 -0.08
C GLY A 66 -1.17 5.95 -0.17
N ARG A 67 -2.27 6.12 -0.90
CA ARG A 67 -3.26 5.06 -1.16
C ARG A 67 -2.63 3.92 -1.97
N ALA A 68 -1.90 4.23 -3.05
CA ALA A 68 -1.23 3.23 -3.88
C ALA A 68 -0.16 2.45 -3.10
N GLU A 69 0.71 3.15 -2.37
CA GLU A 69 1.76 2.57 -1.53
C GLU A 69 1.17 1.65 -0.45
N MET A 70 0.15 2.11 0.28
CA MET A 70 -0.46 1.33 1.33
C MET A 70 -1.24 0.13 0.77
N THR A 71 -1.85 0.27 -0.40
CA THR A 71 -2.54 -0.86 -1.07
C THR A 71 -1.54 -1.95 -1.47
N ASP A 72 -0.39 -1.59 -2.05
CA ASP A 72 0.66 -2.54 -2.42
C ASP A 72 1.25 -3.24 -1.17
N LYS A 73 1.60 -2.47 -0.13
CA LYS A 73 2.07 -3.00 1.16
C LYS A 73 1.09 -3.99 1.77
N LEU A 74 -0.19 -3.60 1.93
CA LEU A 74 -1.23 -4.47 2.50
C LEU A 74 -1.46 -5.72 1.64
N THR A 75 -1.48 -5.60 0.32
CA THR A 75 -1.66 -6.74 -0.59
C THR A 75 -0.54 -7.76 -0.44
N ARG A 76 0.72 -7.31 -0.36
CA ARG A 76 1.88 -8.19 -0.11
C ARG A 76 1.82 -8.84 1.26
N SER A 77 1.51 -8.08 2.31
CA SER A 77 1.37 -8.60 3.67
C SER A 77 0.26 -9.65 3.78
N LEU A 78 -0.87 -9.48 3.10
CA LEU A 78 -1.94 -10.48 3.07
C LEU A 78 -1.46 -11.81 2.48
N VAL A 79 -0.73 -11.81 1.36
CA VAL A 79 -0.19 -13.03 0.75
C VAL A 79 0.81 -13.74 1.68
N VAL A 80 1.62 -12.99 2.44
CA VAL A 80 2.51 -13.57 3.45
C VAL A 80 1.72 -14.21 4.59
N LEU A 81 0.72 -13.51 5.13
CA LEU A 81 -0.16 -14.03 6.19
C LEU A 81 -0.96 -15.26 5.75
N GLU A 82 -1.42 -15.33 4.50
CA GLU A 82 -2.08 -16.52 3.94
C GLU A 82 -1.14 -17.72 3.89
N ARG A 83 0.13 -17.50 3.47
CA ARG A 83 1.16 -18.55 3.47
C ARG A 83 1.51 -19.01 4.88
N GLU A 84 1.65 -18.09 5.83
CA GLU A 84 1.89 -18.40 7.24
C GLU A 84 0.71 -19.19 7.86
N ALA A 85 -0.52 -18.78 7.61
CA ALA A 85 -1.72 -19.48 8.07
C ALA A 85 -1.79 -20.92 7.51
N TYR A 86 -1.50 -21.10 6.22
CA TYR A 86 -1.43 -22.43 5.61
C TYR A 86 -0.31 -23.30 6.22
N ASN A 87 0.88 -22.74 6.44
CA ASN A 87 1.99 -23.44 7.09
C ASN A 87 1.64 -23.84 8.53
N ALA A 88 1.00 -22.94 9.29
CA ALA A 88 0.55 -23.19 10.66
C ALA A 88 -0.53 -24.28 10.71
N GLN A 89 -1.49 -24.29 9.77
CA GLN A 89 -2.49 -25.36 9.65
C GLN A 89 -1.81 -26.71 9.36
N LYS A 90 -0.91 -26.77 8.37
CA LYS A 90 -0.16 -27.98 8.04
C LYS A 90 0.66 -28.50 9.23
N ARG A 91 1.28 -27.61 10.01
CA ARG A 91 1.98 -27.94 11.26
C ARG A 91 1.04 -28.51 12.31
N LEU A 92 -0.15 -27.93 12.48
CA LEU A 92 -1.18 -28.43 13.39
C LEU A 92 -1.66 -29.84 13.00
N GLU A 93 -1.83 -30.11 11.70
CA GLU A 93 -2.19 -31.45 11.18
C GLU A 93 -1.08 -32.49 11.47
N GLN A 94 0.19 -32.14 11.28
CA GLN A 94 1.33 -32.99 11.65
C GLN A 94 1.37 -33.29 13.16
N ILE A 95 1.17 -32.27 14.01
CA ILE A 95 1.13 -32.43 15.47
C ILE A 95 -0.04 -33.33 15.88
N ARG A 96 -1.22 -33.20 15.25
CA ARG A 96 -2.38 -34.07 15.51
C ARG A 96 -2.09 -35.52 15.13
N SER A 97 -1.53 -35.77 13.95
CA SER A 97 -1.16 -37.11 13.49
C SER A 97 -0.11 -37.76 14.41
N THR A 98 0.89 -36.99 14.85
CA THR A 98 1.90 -37.48 15.81
C THR A 98 1.28 -37.79 17.18
N ARG A 99 0.39 -36.93 17.69
CA ARG A 99 -0.32 -37.16 18.95
C ARG A 99 -1.16 -38.43 18.89
N GLU A 100 -1.85 -38.68 17.77
CA GLU A 100 -2.66 -39.88 17.58
C GLU A 100 -1.78 -41.15 17.58
N SER A 101 -0.70 -41.17 16.80
CA SER A 101 0.29 -42.25 16.80
C SER A 101 0.85 -42.53 18.21
N PHE A 102 1.26 -41.48 18.94
CA PHE A 102 1.74 -41.63 20.32
C PHE A 102 0.66 -42.17 21.28
N GLY A 103 -0.61 -41.78 21.09
CA GLY A 103 -1.73 -42.31 21.86
C GLY A 103 -1.95 -43.81 21.61
N GLN A 104 -1.94 -44.22 20.34
CA GLN A 104 -2.10 -45.64 19.95
C GLN A 104 -0.95 -46.50 20.50
N HIS A 105 0.31 -46.04 20.39
CA HIS A 105 1.45 -46.76 20.94
C HIS A 105 1.47 -46.79 22.48
N LEU A 106 1.00 -45.73 23.15
CA LEU A 106 0.84 -45.72 24.61
C LEU A 106 -0.21 -46.74 25.07
N GLU A 107 -1.39 -46.75 24.43
CA GLU A 107 -2.46 -47.72 24.73
C GLU A 107 -1.98 -49.17 24.55
N LEU A 108 -1.24 -49.44 23.47
CA LEU A 108 -0.65 -50.76 23.22
C LEU A 108 0.38 -51.18 24.29
N ILE A 109 1.12 -50.23 24.87
CA ILE A 109 2.07 -50.49 25.98
C ILE A 109 1.33 -50.68 27.30
N GLU A 110 0.33 -49.83 27.60
CA GLU A 110 -0.47 -49.91 28.84
C GLU A 110 -1.34 -51.18 28.89
N ALA A 111 -1.73 -51.72 27.72
CA ALA A 111 -2.41 -53.01 27.61
C ALA A 111 -1.51 -54.24 27.88
N ILE A 112 -0.19 -54.07 28.04
CA ILE A 112 0.71 -55.16 28.39
C ILE A 112 0.55 -55.50 29.88
N ASP A 113 -0.21 -56.56 30.20
CA ASP A 113 -0.28 -57.14 31.54
C ASP A 113 0.45 -58.49 31.63
N PRO A 114 1.71 -58.53 32.12
CA PRO A 114 2.46 -59.76 32.32
C PRO A 114 1.83 -60.74 33.32
N ARG A 115 0.88 -60.30 34.17
CA ARG A 115 0.20 -61.16 35.15
C ARG A 115 -0.91 -62.01 34.52
N SER A 116 -1.39 -61.62 33.34
CA SER A 116 -2.38 -62.35 32.56
C SER A 116 -1.80 -63.54 31.77
N TRP A 117 -0.48 -63.64 31.66
CA TRP A 117 0.19 -64.56 30.75
C TRP A 117 0.22 -66.01 31.26
N ASN A 118 -0.09 -66.96 30.37
CA ASN A 118 0.02 -68.39 30.62
C ASN A 118 1.49 -68.84 30.55
N SER A 119 1.91 -69.74 31.45
CA SER A 119 3.29 -70.27 31.48
C SER A 119 3.69 -71.00 30.18
N ALA A 120 2.73 -71.62 29.48
CA ALA A 120 2.99 -72.28 28.19
C ALA A 120 3.30 -71.30 27.04
N ASP A 121 2.73 -70.10 27.09
CA ASP A 121 2.84 -69.06 26.05
C ASP A 121 3.79 -67.92 26.43
N LEU A 122 4.37 -67.96 27.63
CA LEU A 122 5.16 -66.89 28.24
C LEU A 122 6.27 -66.34 27.33
N HIS A 123 7.00 -67.22 26.63
CA HIS A 123 8.08 -66.80 25.74
C HIS A 123 7.57 -66.04 24.49
N LYS A 124 6.39 -66.44 23.99
CA LYS A 124 5.72 -65.82 22.84
C LYS A 124 5.14 -64.46 23.21
N GLU A 125 4.43 -64.35 24.34
CA GLU A 125 3.86 -63.08 24.78
C GLU A 125 4.95 -62.09 25.25
N LEU A 126 6.04 -62.56 25.86
CA LEU A 126 7.21 -61.74 26.14
C LEU A 126 7.86 -61.19 24.86
N SER A 127 8.05 -62.02 23.83
CA SER A 127 8.59 -61.59 22.54
C SER A 127 7.67 -60.56 21.86
N ARG A 128 6.36 -60.75 21.97
CA ARG A 128 5.35 -59.82 21.46
C ARG A 128 5.41 -58.47 22.18
N ALA A 129 5.43 -58.47 23.51
CA ALA A 129 5.52 -57.27 24.33
C ALA A 129 6.81 -56.48 24.04
N LEU A 130 7.95 -57.17 23.90
CA LEU A 130 9.22 -56.54 23.51
C LEU A 130 9.16 -55.92 22.11
N SER A 131 8.51 -56.58 21.13
CA SER A 131 8.27 -55.99 19.81
C SER A 131 7.44 -54.71 19.93
N THR A 132 6.31 -54.74 20.64
CA THR A 132 5.43 -53.56 20.81
C THR A 132 6.16 -52.37 21.44
N VAL A 133 7.06 -52.61 22.39
CA VAL A 133 7.89 -51.55 22.99
C VAL A 133 8.93 -51.00 22.01
N GLU A 134 9.59 -51.83 21.20
CA GLU A 134 10.59 -51.37 20.24
C GLU A 134 9.95 -50.70 19.01
N ASP A 135 8.76 -51.13 18.59
CA ASP A 135 7.94 -50.48 17.57
C ASP A 135 7.56 -49.06 18.01
N ALA A 136 7.05 -48.91 19.25
CA ALA A 136 6.72 -47.62 19.84
C ALA A 136 7.95 -46.70 20.01
N ARG A 137 9.10 -47.27 20.39
CA ARG A 137 10.37 -46.53 20.50
C ARG A 137 10.85 -46.03 19.15
N THR A 138 10.75 -46.88 18.12
CA THR A 138 11.09 -46.56 16.74
C THR A 138 10.22 -45.40 16.25
N GLU A 139 8.91 -45.51 16.39
CA GLU A 139 7.96 -44.47 15.97
C GLU A 139 8.17 -43.15 16.73
N PHE A 140 8.39 -43.20 18.05
CA PHE A 140 8.73 -42.01 18.85
C PHE A 140 9.97 -41.29 18.30
N SER A 141 11.03 -42.03 17.97
CA SER A 141 12.25 -41.44 17.41
C SER A 141 12.04 -40.81 16.02
N GLN A 142 11.28 -41.47 15.15
CA GLN A 142 10.97 -40.99 13.80
C GLN A 142 10.11 -39.73 13.85
N GLN A 143 9.02 -39.75 14.63
CA GLN A 143 8.11 -38.62 14.72
C GLN A 143 8.74 -37.41 15.41
N ARG A 144 9.60 -37.62 16.43
CA ARG A 144 10.35 -36.51 17.05
C ARG A 144 11.31 -35.84 16.06
N SER A 145 11.98 -36.62 15.20
CA SER A 145 12.84 -36.10 14.13
C SER A 145 12.03 -35.31 13.09
N ARG A 146 10.89 -35.85 12.63
CA ARG A 146 9.96 -35.16 11.70
C ARG A 146 9.42 -33.85 12.28
N LEU A 147 9.09 -33.83 13.58
CA LEU A 147 8.63 -32.63 14.26
C LEU A 147 9.72 -31.54 14.30
N GLN A 148 10.97 -31.91 14.60
CA GLN A 148 12.11 -30.98 14.68
C GLN A 148 12.47 -30.37 13.31
N GLY A 149 12.64 -31.20 12.28
CA GLY A 149 12.96 -30.71 10.92
C GLY A 149 11.86 -29.84 10.27
N SER A 150 10.64 -29.87 10.83
CA SER A 150 9.55 -28.97 10.41
C SER A 150 9.47 -27.67 11.25
N GLU A 151 10.18 -27.55 12.36
CA GLU A 151 10.32 -26.28 13.10
C GLU A 151 11.39 -25.39 12.46
N GLU A 152 12.53 -25.96 12.07
CA GLU A 152 13.61 -25.25 11.37
C GLU A 152 13.12 -24.61 10.05
N ASN A 153 12.29 -25.34 9.30
CA ASN A 153 11.69 -24.88 8.04
C ASN A 153 10.55 -23.84 8.22
N ALA A 154 10.07 -23.63 9.45
CA ALA A 154 9.08 -22.61 9.76
C ALA A 154 9.73 -21.26 10.13
N GLY A 155 10.93 -21.28 10.74
CA GLY A 155 11.65 -20.07 11.16
C GLY A 155 12.25 -19.24 10.00
N ASP A 156 12.44 -19.85 8.83
CA ASP A 156 13.01 -19.18 7.64
C ASP A 156 12.00 -18.24 6.94
N VAL A 157 10.70 -18.38 7.21
CA VAL A 157 9.66 -17.47 6.70
C VAL A 157 9.54 -16.26 7.62
N SER A 158 10.63 -15.52 7.78
CA SER A 158 10.59 -14.20 8.43
C SER A 158 9.85 -13.20 7.54
N LEU A 159 8.87 -12.49 8.12
CA LEU A 159 8.20 -11.35 7.48
C LEU A 159 9.24 -10.41 6.88
N PRO A 160 9.09 -9.94 5.62
CA PRO A 160 10.02 -8.98 5.06
C PRO A 160 10.01 -7.72 5.92
N GLU A 161 11.17 -7.32 6.44
CA GLU A 161 11.29 -6.04 7.14
C GLU A 161 10.73 -4.95 6.24
N ILE A 162 9.71 -4.24 6.76
CA ILE A 162 9.09 -3.12 6.07
C ILE A 162 10.11 -1.98 6.15
N GLY A 163 11.02 -1.96 5.17
CA GLY A 163 12.15 -1.04 5.12
C GLY A 163 11.68 0.39 5.34
N SER A 164 12.13 0.97 6.46
CA SER A 164 11.95 2.39 6.73
C SER A 164 12.85 3.17 5.78
N GLY A 165 12.28 3.59 4.64
CA GLY A 165 12.89 4.59 3.78
C GLY A 165 12.90 5.98 4.46
N PRO A 166 13.91 6.81 4.19
CA PRO A 166 14.01 8.17 4.74
C PRO A 166 13.02 9.16 4.09
#